data_AF-A0A6I2RNH1-F1
#
_entry.id   AF-A0A6I2RNH1-F1
#
_cell.length_a   1.000
_cell.length_b   1.000
_cell.length_c   1.000
_cell.angle_alpha   90.00
_cell.angle_beta   90.00
_cell.angle_gamma   90.00
#
_symmetry.space_group_name_H-M   'P 1'
#
loop_
_entity.id
_entity.type
_entity.pdbx_description
1 polymer ?
#
loop_
_entity_poly.entity_id
_entity_poly.type
_entity_poly.pdbx_seq_one_letter_code
_entity_poly.pdbx_strand_id
1 'polypeptide(L)'
;MKRQTDGNPILPWALLAIPVLWLSALLATGYEDGMTLFDLMGRFNLLMERPFALHWTPHTLKFLLVGLALYGCAAALYFSTKENRRPGEEHGSARWGSVRQLCAKYRDKDPFQNTLLTQNLRMGLNGKKHRRNLLQIVIGGSGAGKTRFFCKPNLMQANCSFLVTDPKGEMLRAVAPLLIQKGYVIKVFDLIDPAHSDSFNPFPYIKDDKDAMKLVNNLIKNTTPKNASSNDPFWESATRSLAVASQRTGSRFLLPG
;
A
#
# COMPACT_ATOMS: atom_id res chain seq x y z
N MET A 1 -13.97 -21.93 13.43
CA MET A 1 -15.20 -21.32 12.89
C MET A 1 -15.89 -20.56 14.01
N LYS A 2 -15.74 -19.22 14.07
CA LYS A 2 -16.64 -18.38 14.87
C LYS A 2 -17.67 -17.81 13.89
N ARG A 3 -18.93 -18.22 14.04
CA ARG A 3 -20.08 -17.60 13.37
C ARG A 3 -20.08 -16.13 13.79
N GLN A 4 -19.73 -15.23 12.88
CA GLN A 4 -20.17 -13.85 12.99
C GLN A 4 -21.68 -13.91 12.85
N THR A 5 -22.38 -13.70 13.95
CA THR A 5 -23.81 -13.45 13.92
C THR A 5 -23.99 -12.12 13.22
N ASP A 6 -24.41 -12.19 11.96
CA ASP A 6 -24.98 -11.08 11.19
C ASP A 6 -26.33 -10.68 11.82
N GLY A 7 -26.27 -10.21 13.07
CA GLY A 7 -27.41 -9.57 13.72
C GLY A 7 -27.60 -8.21 13.08
N ASN A 8 -28.78 -7.96 12.53
CA ASN A 8 -29.12 -6.73 11.84
C ASN A 8 -28.81 -5.53 12.78
N PRO A 9 -27.79 -4.70 12.48
CA PRO A 9 -27.25 -3.73 13.43
C PRO A 9 -28.24 -2.61 13.78
N ILE A 10 -29.38 -2.56 13.09
CA ILE A 10 -30.42 -1.54 13.19
C ILE A 10 -31.46 -1.89 14.27
N LEU A 11 -31.72 -3.18 14.51
CA LEU A 11 -32.75 -3.65 15.45
C LEU A 11 -32.56 -3.15 16.90
N PRO A 12 -31.35 -3.20 17.51
CA PRO A 12 -31.17 -2.70 18.87
C PRO A 12 -31.33 -1.18 18.99
N TRP A 13 -31.00 -0.41 17.94
CA TRP A 13 -31.21 1.05 17.93
C TRP A 13 -32.69 1.41 17.77
N ALA A 14 -33.43 0.67 16.95
CA ALA A 14 -34.88 0.85 16.84
C ALA A 14 -35.60 0.59 18.17
N LEU A 15 -35.18 -0.42 18.93
CA LEU A 15 -35.75 -0.72 20.26
C LEU A 15 -35.42 0.35 21.30
N LEU A 16 -34.23 0.95 21.25
CA LEU A 16 -33.81 2.03 22.15
C LEU A 16 -34.54 3.36 21.88
N ALA A 17 -35.15 3.55 20.71
CA ALA A 17 -35.99 4.72 20.44
C ALA A 17 -37.28 4.73 21.27
N ILE A 18 -37.81 3.55 21.63
CA ILE A 18 -39.06 3.40 22.42
C ILE A 18 -38.94 4.05 23.82
N PRO A 19 -37.93 3.74 24.65
CA PRO A 19 -37.77 4.39 25.96
C PRO A 19 -37.42 5.88 25.85
N VAL A 20 -36.73 6.30 24.78
CA VAL A 20 -36.44 7.73 24.54
C VAL A 20 -37.73 8.51 24.26
N LEU A 21 -38.61 7.97 23.43
CA LEU A 21 -39.92 8.57 23.14
C LEU A 21 -40.81 8.59 24.38
N TRP A 22 -40.81 7.52 25.17
CA TRP A 22 -41.54 7.46 26.43
C TRP A 22 -41.04 8.49 27.46
N LEU A 23 -39.73 8.61 27.63
CA LEU A 23 -39.12 9.61 28.53
C LEU A 23 -39.41 11.04 28.05
N SER A 24 -39.39 11.27 26.73
CA SER A 24 -39.74 12.56 26.13
C SER A 24 -41.21 12.91 26.35
N ALA A 25 -42.10 11.92 26.29
CA ALA A 25 -43.52 12.10 26.61
C ALA A 25 -43.73 12.39 28.10
N LEU A 26 -43.02 11.69 28.99
CA LEU A 26 -43.08 11.91 30.44
C LEU A 26 -42.59 13.30 30.84
N LEU A 27 -41.50 13.79 30.23
CA LEU A 27 -41.02 15.17 30.47
C LEU A 27 -42.02 16.22 29.96
N ALA A 28 -42.75 15.92 28.90
CA ALA A 28 -43.76 16.83 28.36
C ALA A 28 -45.02 16.96 29.24
N THR A 29 -45.30 15.99 30.11
CA THR A 29 -46.44 16.07 31.03
C THR A 29 -46.16 16.95 32.25
N GLY A 30 -44.88 17.05 32.66
CA GLY A 30 -44.46 17.88 33.77
C GLY A 30 -44.04 19.30 33.39
N TYR A 31 -44.13 19.65 32.10
CA TYR A 31 -43.75 20.97 31.58
C TYR A 31 -44.96 21.92 31.56
N GLU A 32 -44.83 23.05 32.26
CA GLU A 32 -45.78 24.16 32.20
C GLU A 32 -45.11 25.40 31.60
N ASP A 33 -45.90 26.28 30.97
CA ASP A 33 -45.39 27.48 30.30
C ASP A 33 -44.70 28.43 31.31
N GLY A 34 -43.42 28.72 31.07
CA GLY A 34 -42.59 29.58 31.94
C GLY A 34 -41.56 28.83 32.79
N MET A 35 -41.53 27.49 32.75
CA MET A 35 -40.53 26.70 33.48
C MET A 35 -39.17 26.70 32.79
N THR A 36 -38.12 26.81 33.59
CA THR A 36 -36.75 26.59 33.11
C THR A 36 -36.44 25.09 33.05
N LEU A 37 -35.40 24.72 32.29
CA LEU A 37 -34.94 23.33 32.20
C LEU A 37 -34.59 22.74 33.57
N PHE A 38 -34.09 23.56 34.51
CA PHE A 38 -33.71 23.14 35.85
C PHE A 38 -34.92 22.82 36.73
N ASP A 39 -36.02 23.58 36.59
CA ASP A 39 -37.27 23.32 37.31
C ASP A 39 -37.91 22.00 36.85
N LEU A 40 -37.86 21.74 35.54
CA LEU A 40 -38.32 20.49 34.95
C LEU A 40 -37.50 19.28 35.45
N MET A 41 -36.18 19.44 35.55
CA MET A 41 -35.29 18.41 36.13
C MET A 41 -35.54 18.19 37.62
N GLY A 42 -35.90 19.24 38.38
CA GLY A 42 -36.32 19.11 39.78
C GLY A 42 -37.62 18.32 39.95
N ARG A 43 -38.55 18.45 39.00
CA ARG A 43 -39.82 17.69 38.96
C ARG A 43 -39.69 16.28 38.37
N PHE A 44 -38.55 15.95 37.75
CA PHE A 44 -38.31 14.63 37.17
C PHE A 44 -38.50 13.49 38.17
N ASN A 45 -38.05 13.68 39.42
CA ASN A 45 -38.18 12.65 40.47
C ASN A 45 -39.66 12.36 40.79
N LEU A 46 -40.49 13.40 40.86
CA LEU A 46 -41.94 13.29 41.10
C LEU A 46 -42.69 12.66 39.91
N LEU A 47 -42.25 12.95 38.69
CA LEU A 47 -42.80 12.33 37.47
C LEU A 47 -42.45 10.83 37.41
N MET A 48 -41.31 10.44 37.99
CA MET A 48 -40.88 9.05 38.00
C MET A 48 -41.63 8.17 39.00
N GLU A 49 -42.24 8.75 40.03
CA GLU A 49 -43.14 8.03 40.95
C GLU A 49 -44.46 7.64 40.26
N ARG A 50 -44.83 8.29 39.14
CA ARG A 50 -46.03 7.99 38.35
C ARG A 50 -45.71 7.79 36.86
N PRO A 51 -44.98 6.72 36.50
CA PRO A 51 -44.42 6.52 35.17
C PRO A 51 -45.47 6.38 34.04
N PHE A 52 -46.72 6.02 34.37
CA PHE A 52 -47.79 5.80 33.39
C PHE A 52 -48.87 6.88 33.38
N ALA A 53 -48.73 7.96 34.16
CA ALA A 53 -49.66 9.07 34.19
C ALA A 53 -49.41 10.05 33.02
N LEU A 54 -49.47 9.53 31.79
CA LEU A 54 -49.23 10.29 30.57
C LEU A 54 -50.48 11.10 30.20
N HIS A 55 -50.35 12.42 30.17
CA HIS A 55 -51.40 13.34 29.73
C HIS A 55 -50.93 14.06 28.47
N TRP A 56 -51.80 14.14 27.46
CA TRP A 56 -51.48 14.84 26.22
C TRP A 56 -51.46 16.35 26.45
N THR A 57 -50.28 16.95 26.36
CA THR A 57 -50.09 18.40 26.43
C THR A 57 -49.79 18.96 25.03
N PRO A 58 -50.08 20.25 24.76
CA PRO A 58 -49.74 20.89 23.49
C PRO A 58 -48.24 20.82 23.12
N HIS A 59 -47.37 20.64 24.13
CA HIS A 59 -45.91 20.56 23.96
C HIS A 59 -45.38 19.15 23.77
N THR A 60 -46.22 18.11 23.93
CA THR A 60 -45.80 16.69 23.82
C THR A 60 -45.15 16.39 22.47
N LEU A 61 -45.69 16.92 21.37
CA LEU A 61 -45.12 16.71 20.04
C LEU A 61 -43.73 17.35 19.87
N LYS A 62 -43.51 18.53 20.44
CA LYS A 62 -42.21 19.23 20.37
C LYS A 62 -41.14 18.47 21.15
N PHE A 63 -41.47 17.98 22.34
CA PHE A 63 -40.56 17.19 23.17
C PHE A 63 -40.21 15.85 22.52
N LEU A 64 -41.17 15.16 21.88
CA LEU A 64 -40.91 13.93 21.14
C LEU A 64 -39.96 14.14 19.95
N LEU A 65 -40.14 15.23 19.20
CA LEU A 65 -39.26 15.57 18.07
C LEU A 65 -37.85 15.91 18.53
N VAL A 66 -37.70 16.69 19.61
CA VAL A 66 -36.40 17.03 20.18
C VAL A 66 -35.69 15.79 20.73
N GLY A 67 -36.40 14.91 21.44
CA GLY A 67 -35.86 13.66 21.97
C GLY A 67 -35.37 12.72 20.86
N LEU A 68 -36.15 12.59 19.77
CA LEU A 68 -35.77 11.77 18.62
C LEU A 68 -34.57 12.39 17.87
N ALA A 69 -34.51 13.71 17.73
CA ALA A 69 -33.39 14.40 17.10
C ALA A 69 -32.08 14.21 17.91
N LEU A 70 -32.13 14.37 19.24
CA LEU A 70 -30.99 14.14 20.12
C LEU A 70 -30.52 12.68 20.05
N TYR A 71 -31.45 11.73 20.03
CA TYR A 71 -31.13 10.31 19.88
C TYR A 71 -30.49 10.00 18.52
N GLY A 72 -31.03 10.55 17.44
CA GLY A 72 -30.46 10.41 16.09
C GLY A 72 -29.03 10.97 16.01
N CYS A 73 -28.78 12.14 16.60
CA CYS A 73 -27.45 12.73 16.69
C CYS A 73 -26.48 11.85 17.50
N ALA A 74 -26.90 11.34 18.66
CA ALA A 74 -26.07 10.45 19.48
C ALA A 74 -25.73 9.13 18.77
N ALA A 75 -26.72 8.53 18.09
CA ALA A 75 -26.50 7.34 17.27
C ALA A 75 -25.54 7.62 16.11
N ALA A 76 -25.69 8.74 15.40
CA ALA A 76 -24.80 9.13 14.32
C ALA A 76 -23.35 9.34 14.80
N LEU A 77 -23.15 9.98 15.95
CA LEU A 77 -21.82 10.15 16.56
C LEU A 77 -21.21 8.79 16.95
N TYR A 78 -22.01 7.87 17.48
CA TYR A 78 -21.56 6.51 17.81
C TYR A 78 -21.15 5.70 16.57
N PHE A 79 -21.93 5.77 15.49
CA PHE A 79 -21.57 5.11 14.24
C PHE A 79 -20.36 5.77 13.57
N SER A 80 -20.21 7.09 13.67
CA SER A 80 -19.08 7.82 13.12
C SER A 80 -17.77 7.55 13.88
N THR A 81 -17.82 7.26 15.18
CA THR A 81 -16.64 6.91 16.00
C THR A 81 -16.25 5.43 15.90
N LYS A 82 -17.03 4.64 15.17
CA LYS A 82 -16.76 3.22 14.96
C LYS A 82 -15.62 3.05 13.96
N GLU A 83 -14.39 3.14 14.45
CA GLU A 83 -13.20 2.79 13.68
C GLU A 83 -13.27 1.32 13.26
N ASN A 84 -12.73 1.03 12.07
CA ASN A 84 -12.65 -0.31 11.50
C ASN A 84 -11.53 -1.12 12.19
N ARG A 85 -11.64 -1.30 13.50
CA ARG A 85 -10.71 -2.08 14.32
C ARG A 85 -10.97 -3.56 14.10
N ARG A 86 -9.90 -4.34 13.93
CA ARG A 86 -9.94 -5.81 13.84
C ARG A 86 -9.43 -6.42 15.15
N PRO A 87 -10.25 -6.45 16.21
CA PRO A 87 -9.82 -6.94 17.51
C PRO A 87 -9.36 -8.41 17.40
N GLY A 88 -8.13 -8.68 17.84
CA GLY A 88 -7.49 -9.99 17.76
C GLY A 88 -6.69 -10.28 16.48
N GLU A 89 -6.58 -9.33 15.54
CA GLU A 89 -5.76 -9.45 14.31
C GLU A 89 -4.66 -8.37 14.24
N GLU A 90 -3.91 -8.18 15.34
CA GLU A 90 -2.98 -7.04 15.52
C GLU A 90 -1.76 -7.05 14.58
N HIS A 91 -1.33 -8.21 14.10
CA HIS A 91 -0.19 -8.35 13.18
C HIS A 91 -0.59 -8.71 11.74
N GLY A 92 -1.87 -8.49 11.40
CA GLY A 92 -2.43 -8.87 10.12
C GLY A 92 -2.85 -10.34 10.08
N SER A 93 -3.97 -10.59 9.41
CA SER A 93 -4.51 -11.93 9.24
C SER A 93 -3.95 -12.57 7.96
N ALA A 94 -3.05 -13.54 8.07
CA ALA A 94 -2.69 -14.40 6.95
C ALA A 94 -3.68 -15.56 6.85
N ARG A 95 -4.17 -15.85 5.64
CA ARG A 95 -4.98 -17.04 5.36
C ARG A 95 -4.49 -17.69 4.10
N TRP A 96 -4.53 -19.01 4.06
CA TRP A 96 -4.28 -19.77 2.85
C TRP A 96 -5.34 -19.40 1.80
N GLY A 97 -4.89 -18.84 0.68
CA GLY A 97 -5.75 -18.50 -0.44
C GLY A 97 -5.89 -19.67 -1.40
N SER A 98 -7.06 -19.81 -2.03
CA SER A 98 -7.20 -20.76 -3.13
C SER A 98 -6.56 -20.21 -4.41
N VAL A 99 -5.81 -21.06 -5.12
CA VAL A 99 -5.10 -20.67 -6.35
C VAL A 99 -6.07 -20.14 -7.42
N ARG A 100 -7.25 -20.76 -7.53
CA ARG A 100 -8.30 -20.33 -8.48
C ARG A 100 -8.78 -18.91 -8.21
N GLN A 101 -9.05 -18.56 -6.94
CA GLN A 101 -9.47 -17.21 -6.57
C GLN A 101 -8.35 -16.18 -6.80
N LEU A 102 -7.11 -16.53 -6.47
CA LEU A 102 -5.96 -15.65 -6.70
C LEU A 102 -5.75 -15.38 -8.18
N CYS A 103 -5.79 -16.41 -9.03
CA CYS A 103 -5.71 -16.24 -10.48
C CYS A 103 -6.89 -15.45 -11.04
N ALA A 104 -8.12 -15.70 -10.61
CA ALA A 104 -9.28 -14.93 -11.05
C ALA A 104 -9.14 -13.43 -10.75
N LYS A 105 -8.45 -13.09 -9.63
CA LYS A 105 -8.24 -11.71 -9.21
C LYS A 105 -7.03 -11.03 -9.84
N TYR A 106 -5.92 -11.76 -10.00
CA TYR A 106 -4.61 -11.16 -10.31
C TYR A 106 -4.07 -11.49 -11.70
N ARG A 107 -4.58 -12.55 -12.34
CA ARG A 107 -4.12 -12.96 -13.68
C ARG A 107 -4.71 -12.04 -14.74
N ASP A 108 -3.89 -11.62 -15.69
CA ASP A 108 -4.38 -10.97 -16.91
C ASP A 108 -4.91 -12.00 -17.92
N LYS A 109 -5.84 -11.58 -18.79
CA LYS A 109 -6.42 -12.45 -19.81
C LYS A 109 -5.38 -12.87 -20.85
N ASP A 110 -4.48 -11.96 -21.20
CA ASP A 110 -3.39 -12.26 -22.13
C ASP A 110 -2.27 -13.04 -21.41
N PRO A 111 -1.95 -14.28 -21.82
CA PRO A 111 -0.87 -15.06 -21.22
C PRO A 111 0.50 -14.39 -21.24
N PHE A 112 0.78 -13.51 -22.22
CA PHE A 112 2.06 -12.81 -22.32
C PHE A 112 2.16 -11.65 -21.32
N GLN A 113 1.04 -11.05 -20.92
CA GLN A 113 1.00 -9.94 -19.96
C GLN A 113 1.03 -10.40 -18.49
N ASN A 114 1.61 -11.56 -18.21
CA ASN A 114 1.61 -12.20 -16.90
C ASN A 114 3.01 -12.68 -16.51
N THR A 115 3.44 -12.39 -15.28
CA THR A 115 4.59 -13.04 -14.62
C THR A 115 4.19 -14.42 -14.09
N LEU A 116 5.06 -15.41 -14.26
CA LEU A 116 4.90 -16.77 -13.76
C LEU A 116 5.43 -16.88 -12.32
N LEU A 117 4.55 -17.22 -11.37
CA LEU A 117 4.93 -17.42 -9.96
C LEU A 117 5.06 -18.91 -9.63
N THR A 118 4.09 -19.71 -10.08
CA THR A 118 4.10 -21.18 -9.95
C THR A 118 3.48 -21.79 -11.20
N GLN A 119 3.40 -23.12 -11.27
CA GLN A 119 2.70 -23.82 -12.37
C GLN A 119 1.25 -23.36 -12.55
N ASN A 120 0.58 -23.00 -11.44
CA ASN A 120 -0.85 -22.68 -11.42
C ASN A 120 -1.17 -21.22 -11.06
N LEU A 121 -0.17 -20.44 -10.65
CA LEU A 121 -0.32 -19.04 -10.23
C LEU A 121 0.43 -18.10 -11.16
N ARG A 122 -0.30 -17.10 -11.66
CA ARG A 122 0.23 -16.04 -12.52
C ARG A 122 -0.27 -14.68 -12.03
N MET A 123 0.53 -13.65 -12.26
CA MET A 123 0.20 -12.28 -11.87
C MET A 123 0.39 -11.35 -13.06
N GLY A 124 -0.62 -10.52 -13.35
CA GLY A 124 -0.55 -9.58 -14.46
C GLY A 124 0.53 -8.52 -14.26
N LEU A 125 1.14 -8.05 -15.34
CA LEU A 125 2.17 -7.00 -15.31
C LEU A 125 1.60 -5.60 -15.04
N ASN A 126 0.27 -5.43 -15.08
CA ASN A 126 -0.37 -4.16 -14.81
C ASN A 126 -0.72 -3.99 -13.32
N GLY A 127 0.26 -3.47 -12.57
CA GLY A 127 0.15 -3.16 -11.14
C GLY A 127 -1.05 -2.30 -10.74
N LYS A 128 -1.48 -1.39 -11.63
CA LYS A 128 -2.60 -0.47 -11.38
C LYS A 128 -3.94 -1.19 -11.35
N LYS A 129 -4.12 -2.20 -12.19
CA LYS A 129 -5.37 -2.97 -12.32
C LYS A 129 -5.71 -3.72 -11.03
N HIS A 130 -4.73 -4.34 -10.39
CA HIS A 130 -4.93 -5.09 -9.15
C HIS A 130 -4.45 -4.35 -7.89
N ARG A 131 -3.97 -3.11 -8.02
CA ARG A 131 -3.45 -2.26 -6.93
C ARG A 131 -2.44 -2.99 -6.03
N ARG A 132 -1.50 -3.72 -6.65
CA ARG A 132 -0.41 -4.42 -5.93
C ARG A 132 0.94 -4.11 -6.57
N ASN A 133 1.96 -4.13 -5.73
CA ASN A 133 3.35 -4.11 -6.17
C ASN A 133 3.69 -5.45 -6.82
N LEU A 134 4.50 -5.40 -7.88
CA LEU A 134 4.98 -6.56 -8.64
C LEU A 134 6.36 -7.02 -8.20
N LEU A 135 7.01 -6.30 -7.27
CA LEU A 135 8.25 -6.74 -6.66
C LEU A 135 8.08 -8.11 -6.03
N GLN A 136 8.90 -9.06 -6.47
CA GLN A 136 8.88 -10.44 -6.05
C GLN A 136 10.20 -10.79 -5.39
N ILE A 137 10.13 -11.34 -4.17
CA ILE A 137 11.29 -11.84 -3.44
C ILE A 137 11.19 -13.36 -3.43
N VAL A 138 12.16 -14.03 -4.04
CA VAL A 138 12.21 -15.49 -4.12
C VAL A 138 13.30 -16.00 -3.18
N ILE A 139 12.87 -16.64 -2.09
CA ILE A 139 13.75 -17.21 -1.06
C ILE A 139 13.84 -18.71 -1.27
N GLY A 140 15.06 -19.24 -1.23
CA GLY A 140 15.31 -20.68 -1.29
C GLY A 140 16.79 -20.98 -1.09
N GLY A 141 17.10 -22.20 -0.66
CA GLY A 141 18.49 -22.65 -0.46
C GLY A 141 19.31 -22.69 -1.76
N SER A 142 20.60 -22.97 -1.63
CA SER A 142 21.43 -23.35 -2.79
C SER A 142 20.86 -24.63 -3.42
N GLY A 143 20.86 -24.74 -4.74
CA GLY A 143 20.29 -25.90 -5.45
C GLY A 143 18.76 -25.97 -5.50
N ALA A 144 18.02 -25.08 -4.83
CA ALA A 144 16.54 -25.07 -4.85
C ALA A 144 15.92 -24.74 -6.23
N GLY A 145 16.74 -24.53 -7.26
CA GLY A 145 16.27 -24.31 -8.63
C GLY A 145 15.67 -22.94 -8.90
N LYS A 146 15.93 -21.92 -8.06
CA LYS A 146 15.46 -20.52 -8.26
C LYS A 146 15.68 -20.03 -9.70
N THR A 147 16.90 -20.19 -10.22
CA THR A 147 17.24 -19.77 -11.58
C THR A 147 16.47 -20.56 -12.64
N ARG A 148 16.31 -21.88 -12.46
CA ARG A 148 15.70 -22.76 -13.46
C ARG A 148 14.18 -22.70 -13.49
N PHE A 149 13.53 -22.62 -12.33
CA PHE A 149 12.08 -22.67 -12.21
C PHE A 149 11.42 -21.30 -12.17
N PHE A 150 12.14 -20.24 -11.78
CA PHE A 150 11.58 -18.89 -11.71
C PHE A 150 12.21 -17.94 -12.74
N CYS A 151 13.54 -17.76 -12.73
CA CYS A 151 14.17 -16.76 -13.59
C CYS A 151 14.08 -17.10 -15.08
N LYS A 152 14.49 -18.31 -15.48
CA LYS A 152 14.50 -18.74 -16.89
C LYS A 152 13.10 -18.69 -17.54
N PRO A 153 12.04 -19.27 -16.95
CA PRO A 153 10.70 -19.23 -17.56
C PRO A 153 10.17 -17.80 -17.73
N ASN A 154 10.42 -16.91 -16.77
CA ASN A 154 9.98 -15.51 -16.89
C ASN A 154 10.74 -14.74 -17.98
N LEU A 155 12.06 -14.98 -18.15
CA LEU A 155 12.79 -14.39 -19.29
C LEU A 155 12.32 -14.94 -20.63
N MET A 156 12.06 -16.25 -20.69
CA MET A 156 11.61 -16.92 -21.91
C MET A 156 10.21 -16.48 -22.37
N GLN A 157 9.43 -15.82 -21.51
CA GLN A 157 8.16 -15.21 -21.93
C GLN A 157 8.35 -14.05 -22.90
N ALA A 158 9.52 -13.39 -22.91
CA ALA A 158 9.84 -12.31 -23.84
C ALA A 158 8.73 -11.23 -23.90
N ASN A 159 8.20 -10.84 -22.72
CA ASN A 159 7.04 -9.97 -22.60
C ASN A 159 7.37 -8.53 -22.20
N CYS A 160 8.58 -8.25 -21.74
CA CYS A 160 9.05 -6.91 -21.40
C CYS A 160 10.57 -6.78 -21.62
N SER A 161 11.11 -5.58 -21.38
CA SER A 161 12.56 -5.37 -21.33
C SER A 161 13.13 -5.92 -20.03
N PHE A 162 14.27 -6.60 -20.11
CA PHE A 162 14.91 -7.24 -18.96
C PHE A 162 16.25 -6.61 -18.64
N LEU A 163 16.51 -6.41 -17.35
CA LEU A 163 17.84 -6.16 -16.80
C LEU A 163 18.17 -7.33 -15.87
N VAL A 164 19.25 -8.04 -16.16
CA VAL A 164 19.60 -9.28 -15.46
C VAL A 164 21.02 -9.17 -14.92
N THR A 165 21.17 -9.36 -13.62
CA THR A 165 22.48 -9.53 -12.98
C THR A 165 22.84 -11.02 -12.97
N ASP A 166 23.74 -11.44 -13.86
CA ASP A 166 24.12 -12.85 -14.04
C ASP A 166 25.59 -13.08 -13.69
N PRO A 167 25.93 -13.31 -12.41
CA PRO A 167 27.31 -13.44 -11.97
C PRO A 167 28.04 -14.67 -12.55
N LYS A 168 27.32 -15.63 -13.14
CA LYS A 168 27.91 -16.86 -13.71
C LYS A 168 27.77 -16.98 -15.23
N GLY A 169 27.06 -16.05 -15.87
CA GLY A 169 26.73 -16.12 -17.30
C GLY A 169 25.79 -17.27 -17.70
N GLU A 170 25.20 -18.00 -16.75
CA GLU A 170 24.35 -19.16 -17.01
C GLU A 170 22.99 -18.79 -17.63
N MET A 171 22.48 -17.61 -17.31
CA MET A 171 21.21 -17.13 -17.82
C MET A 171 21.37 -16.59 -19.24
N LEU A 172 22.42 -15.81 -19.49
CA LEU A 172 22.73 -15.29 -20.82
C LEU A 172 22.88 -16.46 -21.81
N ARG A 173 23.75 -17.43 -21.51
CA ARG A 173 23.98 -18.60 -22.39
C ARG A 173 22.70 -19.40 -22.68
N ALA A 174 21.81 -19.51 -21.69
CA ALA A 174 20.60 -20.33 -21.82
C ALA A 174 19.46 -19.63 -22.57
N VAL A 175 19.33 -18.30 -22.45
CA VAL A 175 18.12 -17.58 -22.92
C VAL A 175 18.40 -16.62 -24.07
N ALA A 176 19.66 -16.20 -24.28
CA ALA A 176 20.02 -15.28 -25.35
C ALA A 176 19.57 -15.74 -26.75
N PRO A 177 19.77 -17.01 -27.18
CA PRO A 177 19.33 -17.44 -28.51
C PRO A 177 17.83 -17.25 -28.75
N LEU A 178 17.01 -17.52 -27.73
CA LEU A 178 15.56 -17.33 -27.81
C LEU A 178 15.18 -15.85 -27.89
N LEU A 179 15.81 -14.99 -27.09
CA LEU A 179 15.50 -13.57 -27.08
C LEU A 179 15.89 -12.89 -28.38
N ILE A 180 17.03 -13.27 -28.98
CA ILE A 180 17.45 -12.79 -30.31
C ILE A 180 16.42 -13.18 -31.37
N GLN A 181 15.94 -14.44 -31.36
CA GLN A 181 14.87 -14.89 -32.27
C GLN A 181 13.56 -14.12 -32.07
N LYS A 182 13.28 -13.65 -30.85
CA LYS A 182 12.13 -12.80 -30.53
C LYS A 182 12.36 -11.31 -30.86
N GLY A 183 13.50 -10.95 -31.46
CA GLY A 183 13.81 -9.59 -31.90
C GLY A 183 14.42 -8.69 -30.82
N TYR A 184 14.93 -9.26 -29.71
CA TYR A 184 15.58 -8.47 -28.67
C TYR A 184 17.01 -8.09 -29.06
N VAL A 185 17.37 -6.84 -28.77
CA VAL A 185 18.76 -6.40 -28.73
C VAL A 185 19.33 -6.76 -27.37
N ILE A 186 20.30 -7.67 -27.35
CA ILE A 186 20.99 -8.06 -26.12
C ILE A 186 22.27 -7.23 -26.00
N LYS A 187 22.47 -6.66 -24.81
CA LYS A 187 23.68 -5.94 -24.43
C LYS A 187 24.26 -6.57 -23.17
N VAL A 188 25.55 -6.87 -23.18
CA VAL A 188 26.24 -7.57 -22.10
C VAL A 188 27.28 -6.64 -21.51
N PHE A 189 27.13 -6.29 -20.24
CA PHE A 189 28.14 -5.54 -19.51
C PHE A 189 28.92 -6.49 -18.60
N ASP A 190 30.00 -7.05 -19.14
CA ASP A 190 30.96 -7.87 -18.41
C ASP A 190 32.07 -6.98 -17.81
N LEU A 191 32.30 -7.15 -16.51
CA LEU A 191 33.32 -6.45 -15.72
C LEU A 191 34.61 -7.27 -15.55
N ILE A 192 34.58 -8.56 -15.89
CA ILE A 192 35.71 -9.49 -15.77
C ILE A 192 36.49 -9.51 -17.08
N ASP A 193 35.78 -9.60 -18.21
CA ASP A 193 36.38 -9.60 -19.55
C ASP A 193 35.82 -8.45 -20.40
N PRO A 194 36.42 -7.25 -20.31
CA PRO A 194 35.97 -6.08 -21.06
C PRO A 194 36.06 -6.24 -22.58
N ALA A 195 36.91 -7.14 -23.09
CA ALA A 195 37.07 -7.33 -24.54
C ALA A 195 35.84 -7.99 -25.18
N HIS A 196 35.11 -8.78 -24.41
CA HIS A 196 33.87 -9.45 -24.82
C HIS A 196 32.60 -8.76 -24.29
N SER A 197 32.74 -7.53 -23.80
CA SER A 197 31.69 -6.72 -23.18
C SER A 197 31.23 -5.60 -24.12
N ASP A 198 29.93 -5.31 -24.13
CA ASP A 198 29.44 -4.05 -24.64
C ASP A 198 29.94 -2.91 -23.73
N SER A 199 30.70 -2.00 -24.31
CA SER A 199 31.20 -0.82 -23.59
C SER A 199 30.04 0.07 -23.13
N PHE A 200 30.10 0.52 -21.88
CA PHE A 200 29.16 1.49 -21.33
C PHE A 200 29.85 2.81 -21.01
N ASN A 201 29.42 3.89 -21.68
CA ASN A 201 29.87 5.24 -21.38
C ASN A 201 28.76 6.00 -20.63
N PRO A 202 28.95 6.39 -19.35
CA PRO A 202 27.94 7.13 -18.59
C PRO A 202 27.89 8.63 -18.95
N PHE A 203 28.94 9.21 -19.55
CA PHE A 203 29.03 10.66 -19.78
C PHE A 203 27.91 11.25 -20.65
N PRO A 204 27.47 10.60 -21.74
CA PRO A 204 26.33 11.10 -22.54
C PRO A 204 25.00 11.19 -21.77
N TYR A 205 24.89 10.48 -20.63
CA TYR A 205 23.68 10.47 -19.81
C TYR A 205 23.68 11.54 -18.72
N ILE A 206 24.78 12.28 -18.54
CA ILE A 206 24.90 13.35 -17.56
C ILE A 206 24.40 14.65 -18.20
N LYS A 207 23.23 15.13 -17.77
CA LYS A 207 22.62 16.37 -18.29
C LYS A 207 22.77 17.56 -17.36
N ASP A 208 22.86 17.30 -16.06
CA ASP A 208 22.96 18.32 -15.02
C ASP A 208 23.99 17.91 -13.94
N ASP A 209 24.37 18.88 -13.10
CA ASP A 209 25.28 18.64 -11.98
C ASP A 209 24.73 17.59 -10.99
N LYS A 210 23.41 17.40 -10.94
CA LYS A 210 22.78 16.39 -10.08
C LYS A 210 23.08 14.98 -10.57
N ASP A 211 23.03 14.75 -11.88
CA ASP A 211 23.38 13.46 -12.48
C ASP A 211 24.86 13.15 -12.34
N ALA A 212 25.73 14.16 -12.46
CA ALA A 212 27.16 14.03 -12.14
C ALA A 212 27.37 13.58 -10.68
N MET A 213 26.70 14.25 -9.74
CA MET A 213 26.78 13.89 -8.32
C MET A 213 26.21 12.50 -8.04
N LYS A 214 25.14 12.06 -8.72
CA LYS A 214 24.62 10.69 -8.61
C LYS A 214 25.65 9.66 -9.06
N LEU A 215 26.30 9.88 -10.20
CA LEU A 215 27.33 8.97 -10.71
C LEU A 215 28.48 8.85 -9.71
N VAL A 216 29.01 9.99 -9.23
CA VAL A 216 30.12 10.00 -8.27
C VAL A 216 29.72 9.35 -6.94
N ASN A 217 28.52 9.64 -6.45
CA ASN A 217 27.99 9.00 -5.24
C ASN A 217 27.86 7.49 -5.40
N ASN A 218 27.40 7.02 -6.56
CA ASN A 218 27.29 5.59 -6.85
C ASN A 218 28.67 4.94 -6.91
N LEU A 219 29.67 5.59 -7.50
CA LEU A 219 31.05 5.07 -7.51
C LEU A 219 31.61 4.96 -6.09
N ILE A 220 31.58 6.05 -5.32
CA ILE A 220 32.09 6.09 -3.94
C ILE A 220 31.40 5.02 -3.09
N LYS A 221 30.06 4.95 -3.11
CA LYS A 221 29.30 3.97 -2.30
C LYS A 221 29.63 2.52 -2.63
N ASN A 222 29.95 2.22 -3.89
CA ASN A 222 30.29 0.86 -4.31
C ASN A 222 31.76 0.50 -4.04
N THR A 223 32.64 1.49 -3.84
CA THR A 223 34.06 1.27 -3.50
C THR A 223 34.37 1.37 -2.01
N THR A 224 33.48 1.97 -1.19
CA THR A 224 33.66 2.03 0.26
C THR A 224 33.26 0.69 0.91
N PRO A 225 34.14 0.03 1.68
CA PRO A 225 33.80 -1.22 2.38
C PRO A 225 32.65 -1.01 3.38
N LYS A 226 31.72 -1.98 3.45
CA LYS A 226 30.49 -1.87 4.28
C LYS A 226 30.71 -1.66 5.78
N ASN A 227 31.92 -1.96 6.27
CA ASN A 227 32.33 -1.78 7.68
C ASN A 227 33.48 -0.78 7.86
N ALA A 228 33.89 -0.07 6.80
CA ALA A 228 34.84 1.02 6.94
C ALA A 228 34.06 2.26 7.43
N SER A 229 34.23 2.61 8.71
CA SER A 229 33.99 3.97 9.14
C SER A 229 34.94 4.86 8.34
N SER A 230 34.42 5.51 7.30
CA SER A 230 35.15 6.54 6.54
C SER A 230 35.48 7.66 7.53
N ASN A 231 36.67 7.61 8.12
CA ASN A 231 37.13 8.57 9.13
C ASN A 231 37.53 9.90 8.50
N ASP A 232 37.41 10.05 7.17
CA ASP A 232 37.84 11.24 6.46
C ASP A 232 36.83 11.68 5.38
N PRO A 233 35.89 12.58 5.73
CA PRO A 233 34.98 13.24 4.78
C PRO A 233 35.72 14.03 3.68
N PHE A 234 37.00 14.32 3.89
CA PHE A 234 37.83 15.10 2.98
C PHE A 234 37.98 14.42 1.62
N TRP A 235 38.33 13.13 1.56
CA TRP A 235 38.56 12.44 0.30
C TRP A 235 37.27 12.20 -0.50
N GLU A 236 36.14 11.96 0.16
CA GLU A 236 34.83 11.87 -0.50
C GLU A 236 34.39 13.22 -1.08
N SER A 237 34.63 14.32 -0.36
CA SER A 237 34.31 15.69 -0.81
C SER A 237 35.24 16.17 -1.92
N ALA A 238 36.55 15.90 -1.79
CA ALA A 238 37.56 16.20 -2.80
C ALA A 238 37.32 15.41 -4.09
N THR A 239 36.96 14.13 -4.00
CA THR A 239 36.65 13.30 -5.18
C THR A 239 35.38 13.77 -5.88
N ARG A 240 34.34 14.15 -5.12
CA ARG A 240 33.11 14.76 -5.68
C ARG A 240 33.38 16.08 -6.39
N SER A 241 34.11 16.99 -5.77
CA SER A 241 34.43 18.28 -6.36
C SER A 241 35.33 18.15 -7.60
N LEU A 242 36.35 17.28 -7.56
CA LEU A 242 37.24 17.04 -8.70
C LEU A 242 36.51 16.37 -9.87
N ALA A 243 35.65 15.37 -9.62
CA ALA A 243 34.90 14.71 -10.68
C ALA A 243 33.89 15.65 -11.36
N VAL A 244 33.23 16.52 -10.59
CA VAL A 244 32.34 17.57 -11.12
C VAL A 244 33.14 18.61 -11.90
N ALA A 245 34.30 19.05 -11.38
CA ALA A 245 35.16 20.01 -12.07
C ALA A 245 35.71 19.45 -13.39
N SER A 246 36.17 18.21 -13.39
CA SER A 246 36.69 17.50 -14.58
C SER A 246 35.63 17.30 -15.66
N GLN A 247 34.39 16.99 -15.28
CA GLN A 247 33.28 16.90 -16.25
C GLN A 247 32.91 18.26 -16.88
N ARG A 248 33.08 19.36 -16.13
CA ARG A 248 32.89 20.72 -16.66
C ARG A 248 34.01 21.18 -17.60
N THR A 249 35.24 20.68 -17.43
CA THR A 249 36.36 20.95 -18.36
C THR A 249 36.37 19.99 -19.57
N GLY A 250 35.89 18.75 -19.41
CA GLY A 250 35.84 17.75 -20.47
C GLY A 250 34.82 18.03 -21.58
N SER A 251 33.81 18.88 -21.33
CA SER A 251 32.84 19.33 -22.35
C SER A 251 33.40 20.38 -23.32
N ARG A 252 34.70 20.72 -23.24
CA ARG A 252 35.40 21.61 -24.19
C ARG A 252 36.36 20.92 -25.16
N PHE A 253 36.47 19.60 -25.16
CA PHE A 253 37.24 18.91 -26.19
C PHE A 253 36.42 18.82 -27.49
N LEU A 254 36.67 19.75 -28.41
CA LEU A 254 36.34 19.59 -29.83
C LEU A 254 37.04 18.31 -30.32
N LEU A 255 36.27 17.28 -30.63
CA LEU A 255 36.78 16.16 -31.43
C LEU A 255 37.08 16.71 -32.83
N PRO A 256 38.29 16.56 -33.39
CA PRO A 256 38.54 16.82 -34.79
C PRO A 256 37.70 15.85 -35.64
N GLY A 257 37.14 16.36 -36.74
CA GLY A 257 36.27 15.63 -37.65
C GLY A 257 36.93 14.47 -38.39
#